data_AF-A0A7U7ETD5-F1
#
_entry.id   AF-A0A7U7ETD5-F1
#
_cell.length_a   1.000
_cell.length_b   1.000
_cell.length_c   1.000
_cell.angle_alpha   90.00
_cell.angle_beta   90.00
_cell.angle_gamma   90.00
#
_symmetry.space_group_name_H-M   'P 1'
#
loop_
_entity.id
_entity.type
_entity.pdbx_description
1 polymer ?
#
loop_
_entity_poly.entity_id
_entity_poly.type
_entity_poly.pdbx_seq_one_letter_code
_entity_poly.pdbx_strand_id
1 'polypeptide(L)'
;MQGHHQLEAGQSIERRTTRYHLKTAGSLRLSAPGGSITIDGSGITFDGATIRLKGPLSRQDGGSANPFAIVGTPASSKPLDRLCGRQPDGTCPLEDCTCLGGRAR
;
A
#
# COMPACT_ATOMS: atom_id res chain seq x y z
N MET A 1 -21.55 17.60 25.43
CA MET A 1 -20.46 18.37 26.07
C MET A 1 -19.61 18.95 24.95
N GLN A 2 -19.43 20.27 24.89
CA GLN A 2 -18.52 20.92 23.95
C GLN A 2 -17.23 21.27 24.70
N GLY A 3 -16.10 20.79 24.19
CA GLY A 3 -14.76 21.12 24.68
C GLY A 3 -13.81 21.18 23.49
N HIS A 4 -13.04 22.25 23.38
CA HIS A 4 -12.02 22.43 22.36
C HIS A 4 -10.65 22.42 23.03
N HIS A 5 -9.72 21.64 22.48
CA HIS A 5 -8.35 21.54 22.96
C HIS A 5 -7.40 21.84 21.79
N GLN A 6 -6.54 22.84 21.97
CA GLN A 6 -5.47 23.21 21.04
C GLN A 6 -4.14 23.06 21.76
N LEU A 7 -3.15 22.48 21.07
CA LEU A 7 -1.79 22.30 21.59
C LEU A 7 -0.80 22.77 20.53
N GLU A 8 0.04 23.73 20.92
CA GLU A 8 1.10 24.28 20.09
C GLU A 8 2.43 24.16 20.86
N ALA A 9 3.49 23.78 20.16
CA ALA A 9 4.83 23.67 20.72
C ALA A 9 5.85 24.18 19.69
N GLY A 10 6.79 25.03 20.13
CA GLY A 10 7.82 25.59 19.25
C GLY A 10 8.97 24.63 18.92
N GLN A 11 9.05 23.47 19.59
CA GLN A 11 10.14 22.51 19.42
C GLN A 11 9.61 21.11 19.12
N SER A 12 9.05 20.41 20.11
CA SER A 12 8.57 19.03 19.94
C SER A 12 7.36 18.71 20.80
N ILE A 13 6.60 17.70 20.37
CA ILE A 13 5.58 17.04 21.19
C ILE A 13 5.77 15.54 21.06
N GLU A 14 6.27 14.91 22.13
CA GLU A 14 6.53 13.48 22.19
C GLU A 14 5.41 12.74 22.94
N ARG A 15 4.94 11.63 22.39
CA ARG A 15 3.96 10.75 23.04
C ARG A 15 4.52 9.34 23.09
N ARG A 16 4.81 8.83 24.29
CA ARG A 16 5.29 7.45 24.52
C ARG A 16 4.24 6.67 25.29
N THR A 17 3.67 5.65 24.66
CA THR A 17 2.62 4.81 25.24
C THR A 17 2.66 3.42 24.61
N THR A 18 2.15 2.42 25.34
CA THR A 18 1.94 1.06 24.80
C THR A 18 0.81 1.02 23.78
N ARG A 19 -0.21 1.87 23.92
CA ARG A 19 -1.32 2.00 22.97
C ARG A 19 -1.74 3.47 22.85
N TYR A 20 -1.75 3.99 21.64
CA TYR A 20 -2.27 5.31 21.32
C TYR A 20 -3.54 5.19 20.49
N HIS A 21 -4.68 5.59 21.05
CA HIS A 21 -5.98 5.49 20.40
C HIS A 21 -6.58 6.89 20.24
N LEU A 22 -6.71 7.32 18.98
CA LEU A 22 -7.36 8.57 18.60
C LEU A 22 -8.69 8.23 17.91
N LYS A 23 -9.78 8.78 18.42
CA LYS A 23 -11.11 8.64 17.83
C LYS A 23 -11.67 10.02 17.54
N THR A 24 -12.01 10.26 16.27
CA THR A 24 -12.70 11.48 15.84
C THR A 24 -13.99 11.07 15.13
N ALA A 25 -14.99 11.95 15.17
CA ALA A 25 -16.28 11.70 14.51
C ALA A 25 -16.31 12.20 13.05
N GLY A 26 -15.54 13.25 12.74
CA GLY A 26 -15.50 13.88 11.41
C GLY A 26 -14.28 13.45 10.61
N SER A 27 -13.12 13.96 10.99
CA SER A 27 -11.86 13.73 10.27
C SER A 27 -10.67 13.72 11.23
N LEU A 28 -9.64 12.94 10.90
CA LEU A 28 -8.31 13.02 11.48
C LEU A 28 -7.33 13.37 10.35
N ARG A 29 -6.63 14.49 10.48
CA ARG A 29 -5.62 14.94 9.51
C ARG A 29 -4.25 15.11 10.16
N LEU A 30 -3.25 14.46 9.60
CA LEU A 30 -1.84 14.62 9.94
C LEU A 30 -1.15 15.33 8.78
N SER A 31 -0.63 16.53 9.01
CA SER A 31 -0.03 17.37 7.96
C SER A 31 1.43 17.69 8.28
N ALA A 32 2.26 17.67 7.25
CA ALA A 32 3.65 18.08 7.27
C ALA A 32 4.00 18.79 5.95
N PRO A 33 5.15 19.47 5.82
CA PRO A 33 5.52 20.16 4.59
C PRO A 33 5.54 19.26 3.34
N GLY A 34 5.79 17.96 3.51
CA GLY A 34 5.85 16.99 2.40
C GLY A 34 4.50 16.39 1.98
N GLY A 35 3.40 16.69 2.69
CA GLY A 35 2.10 16.10 2.40
C GLY A 35 1.18 15.96 3.62
N SER A 36 0.07 15.26 3.43
CA SER A 36 -0.88 14.95 4.51
C SER A 36 -1.49 13.56 4.41
N ILE A 37 -1.91 13.05 5.56
CA ILE A 37 -2.70 11.83 5.70
C ILE A 37 -4.05 12.23 6.31
N THR A 38 -5.15 11.85 5.65
CA THR A 38 -6.50 12.16 6.11
C THR A 38 -7.31 10.87 6.26
N ILE A 39 -8.04 10.75 7.37
CA ILE A 39 -8.99 9.68 7.64
C ILE A 39 -10.34 10.34 7.92
N ASP A 40 -11.35 10.04 7.12
CA ASP A 40 -12.71 10.58 7.27
C ASP A 40 -13.76 9.60 6.73
N GLY A 41 -15.02 10.07 6.59
CA GLY A 41 -16.13 9.26 6.10
C GLY A 41 -15.98 8.73 4.67
N SER A 42 -15.07 9.28 3.87
CA SER A 42 -14.77 8.79 2.51
C SER A 42 -13.67 7.73 2.46
N GLY A 43 -12.89 7.57 3.54
CA GLY A 43 -11.83 6.58 3.66
C GLY A 43 -10.50 7.19 4.13
N ILE A 44 -9.40 6.69 3.56
CA ILE A 44 -8.03 7.10 3.89
C ILE A 44 -7.36 7.69 2.65
N THR A 45 -6.82 8.90 2.77
CA THR A 45 -6.13 9.61 1.69
C THR A 45 -4.70 9.92 2.07
N PHE A 46 -3.77 9.60 1.17
CA PHE A 46 -2.36 10.01 1.22
C PHE A 46 -2.15 11.06 0.14
N ASP A 47 -1.76 12.27 0.53
CA ASP A 47 -1.47 13.38 -0.38
C ASP A 47 -0.02 13.80 -0.19
N GLY A 48 0.72 13.92 -1.29
CA GLY A 48 2.10 14.38 -1.30
C GLY A 48 2.73 14.18 -2.68
N ALA A 49 3.77 14.97 -2.97
CA ALA A 49 4.49 14.90 -4.25
C ALA A 49 5.15 13.53 -4.51
N THR A 50 5.48 12.79 -3.45
CA THR A 50 6.00 11.42 -3.57
C THR A 50 5.56 10.59 -2.37
N ILE A 51 4.88 9.47 -2.64
CA ILE A 51 4.50 8.48 -1.62
C ILE A 51 5.41 7.25 -1.77
N ARG A 52 6.18 6.92 -0.72
CA ARG A 52 7.08 5.76 -0.71
C ARG A 52 6.60 4.74 0.30
N LEU A 53 6.15 3.59 -0.18
CA LEU A 53 5.80 2.43 0.63
C LEU A 53 6.94 1.40 0.53
N LYS A 54 7.43 0.92 1.66
CA LYS A 54 8.51 -0.09 1.71
C LYS A 54 7.95 -1.41 2.21
N GLY A 55 8.36 -2.51 1.57
CA GLY A 55 7.93 -3.87 1.90
C GLY A 55 6.83 -4.41 0.98
N PRO A 56 6.39 -5.66 1.19
CA PRO A 56 5.31 -6.26 0.41
C PRO A 56 3.99 -5.51 0.61
N LEU A 57 3.29 -5.24 -0.48
CA LEU A 57 1.94 -4.67 -0.46
C LEU A 57 0.96 -5.72 -0.97
N SER A 58 0.02 -6.13 -0.12
CA SER A 58 -1.15 -6.90 -0.54
C SER A 58 -2.24 -5.91 -0.94
N ARG A 59 -2.66 -5.99 -2.20
CA ARG A 59 -3.84 -5.27 -2.70
C ARG A 59 -4.91 -6.30 -2.99
N GLN A 60 -6.10 -6.12 -2.42
CA GLN A 60 -7.26 -6.90 -2.83
C GLN A 60 -7.99 -6.06 -3.89
N ASP A 61 -7.81 -6.42 -5.16
CA ASP A 61 -8.52 -5.78 -6.26
C ASP A 61 -9.97 -6.28 -6.23
N GLY A 62 -10.84 -5.51 -5.59
CA GLY A 62 -12.25 -5.87 -5.38
C GLY A 62 -13.13 -4.64 -5.44
N GLY A 63 -13.45 -4.19 -6.66
CA GLY A 63 -14.42 -3.12 -6.89
C GLY A 63 -14.23 -2.45 -8.26
N SER A 64 -14.87 -3.01 -9.29
CA SER A 64 -15.10 -2.34 -10.56
C SER A 64 -15.94 -1.08 -10.32
N ALA A 65 -15.31 0.12 -10.22
CA ALA A 65 -15.94 1.44 -10.48
C ALA A 65 -15.06 2.67 -10.14
N ASN A 66 -13.72 2.60 -10.04
CA ASN A 66 -12.91 3.82 -9.91
C ASN A 66 -11.81 3.89 -10.98
N PRO A 67 -11.93 4.80 -11.98
CA PRO A 67 -10.93 4.97 -13.05
C PRO A 67 -9.61 5.61 -12.59
N PHE A 68 -9.51 6.00 -11.32
CA PHE A 68 -8.30 6.55 -10.69
C PHE A 68 -7.64 5.57 -9.71
N ALA A 69 -7.75 4.26 -9.98
CA ALA A 69 -6.97 3.27 -9.27
C ALA A 69 -5.48 3.60 -9.43
N ILE A 70 -4.68 3.43 -8.36
CA ILE A 70 -3.22 3.52 -8.44
C ILE A 70 -2.77 2.53 -9.51
N VAL A 71 -2.43 3.03 -10.70
CA VAL A 71 -1.74 2.28 -11.75
C VAL A 71 -0.28 2.18 -11.34
N GLY A 72 -0.05 1.43 -10.27
CA GLY A 72 1.24 0.94 -9.87
C GLY A 72 1.22 -0.55 -10.10
N THR A 73 1.88 -1.02 -11.15
CA THR A 73 2.34 -2.41 -11.15
C THR A 73 3.29 -2.52 -9.97
N PRO A 74 2.97 -3.27 -8.90
CA PRO A 74 4.04 -3.68 -7.99
C PRO A 74 5.13 -4.28 -8.88
N ALA A 75 6.40 -3.96 -8.59
CA ALA A 75 7.51 -4.70 -9.17
C ALA A 75 7.31 -6.14 -8.71
N SER A 76 6.57 -6.87 -9.54
CA SER A 76 6.13 -8.20 -9.27
C SER A 76 7.39 -9.02 -9.46
N SER A 77 8.07 -9.35 -8.35
CA SER A 77 8.50 -10.73 -8.24
C SER A 77 7.20 -11.53 -8.22
N LYS A 78 6.63 -11.80 -9.41
CA LYS A 78 5.49 -12.69 -9.54
C LYS A 78 5.84 -13.90 -8.67
N PRO A 79 4.97 -14.36 -7.75
CA PRO A 79 5.13 -15.72 -7.29
C PRO A 79 5.18 -16.54 -8.58
N LEU A 80 6.30 -17.25 -8.78
CA LEU A 80 6.47 -18.13 -9.93
C LEU A 80 5.17 -18.92 -10.06
N ASP A 81 4.43 -18.69 -11.14
CA ASP A 81 3.29 -19.55 -11.42
C ASP A 81 3.90 -20.94 -11.47
N ARG A 82 3.47 -21.82 -10.57
CA ARG A 82 4.09 -23.13 -10.37
C ARG A 82 4.05 -23.94 -11.67
N LEU A 83 3.16 -23.56 -12.59
CA LEU A 83 2.98 -24.10 -13.93
C LEU A 83 3.95 -23.55 -15.00
N CYS A 84 4.68 -22.45 -14.75
CA CYS A 84 5.80 -22.02 -15.61
C CYS A 84 7.18 -22.38 -15.01
N GLY A 85 7.23 -23.16 -13.91
CA GLY A 85 8.47 -23.66 -13.33
C GLY A 85 9.05 -24.84 -14.13
N ARG A 86 10.33 -24.77 -14.51
CA ARG A 86 11.01 -25.84 -15.25
C ARG A 86 11.11 -27.10 -14.40
N GLN A 87 10.53 -28.20 -14.87
CA GLN A 87 10.62 -29.49 -14.22
C GLN A 87 12.02 -30.11 -14.40
N PRO A 88 12.42 -31.10 -13.58
CA PRO A 88 13.71 -31.78 -13.71
C PRO A 88 13.92 -32.44 -15.07
N ASP A 89 12.84 -32.79 -15.77
CA ASP A 89 12.85 -33.35 -17.12
C ASP A 89 13.01 -32.30 -18.24
N GLY A 90 13.02 -31.01 -17.87
CA GLY A 90 13.21 -29.89 -18.78
C GLY A 90 11.93 -29.33 -19.40
N THR A 91 10.75 -29.85 -19.05
CA THR A 91 9.45 -29.40 -19.58
C THR A 91 8.78 -28.35 -18.69
N CYS A 92 7.81 -27.63 -19.27
CA CYS A 92 6.90 -26.72 -18.55
C CYS A 92 5.46 -27.01 -19.04
N PRO A 93 4.46 -27.17 -18.15
CA PRO A 93 3.11 -27.60 -18.52
C PRO A 93 2.26 -26.56 -19.26
N LEU A 94 2.71 -25.30 -19.39
CA LEU A 94 2.06 -24.30 -20.24
C LEU A 94 2.87 -24.07 -21.53
N GLU A 95 2.23 -24.29 -22.68
CA GLU A 95 2.83 -24.10 -24.01
C GLU A 95 3.19 -22.63 -24.30
N ASP A 96 2.52 -21.68 -23.65
CA ASP A 96 2.70 -20.23 -23.83
C ASP A 96 3.74 -19.59 -22.88
N CYS A 97 4.35 -20.31 -21.93
CA CYS A 97 5.41 -19.75 -21.08
C CYS A 97 6.80 -19.96 -21.71
N THR A 98 7.59 -18.89 -21.89
CA THR A 98 9.05 -19.05 -22.07
C THR A 98 9.65 -19.41 -20.70
N CYS A 99 10.04 -20.68 -20.50
CA CYS A 99 10.63 -21.13 -19.24
C CYS A 99 11.86 -20.28 -18.86
N LEU A 100 12.01 -19.96 -17.57
CA LEU A 100 13.22 -19.30 -17.08
C LEU A 100 14.43 -20.23 -17.34
N GLY A 101 15.36 -19.79 -18.19
CA GLY A 101 16.53 -20.57 -18.62
C GLY A 101 16.54 -20.99 -20.11
N GLY A 102 15.56 -20.56 -20.90
CA GLY A 102 15.52 -20.75 -22.36
C GLY A 102 14.26 -21.47 -22.86
N ARG A 103 14.16 -21.68 -24.18
CA ARG A 103 13.03 -22.40 -24.81
C ARG A 103 12.94 -23.83 -24.25
N ALA A 104 11.72 -24.27 -23.95
CA ALA A 104 11.41 -25.67 -23.71
C ALA A 104 11.85 -26.49 -24.94
N ARG A 105 12.37 -27.70 -24.70
CA ARG A 105 12.69 -28.66 -25.78
C ARG A 105 11.46 -29.45 -26.16
#